data_AF-A0A2W6C5Q7-F1
#
_entry.id   AF-A0A2W6C5Q7-F1
#
_cell.length_a   1.000
_cell.length_b   1.000
_cell.length_c   1.000
_cell.angle_alpha   90.00
_cell.angle_beta   90.00
_cell.angle_gamma   90.00
#
_symmetry.space_group_name_H-M   'P 1'
#
loop_
_entity.id
_entity.type
_entity.pdbx_description
1 polymer ?
#
loop_
_entity_poly.entity_id
_entity_poly.type
_entity_poly.pdbx_seq_one_letter_code
_entity_poly.pdbx_strand_id
1 'polypeptide(L)'
;MARRLRHPSLPLALLAALSLCSLATRVAWLGQPCRTPCHSVADHLLIFDEDYYVNAARAITGLSPPAGATYAGAPRGDDPNAEHPQLAKVIVAGSIELLGDGPLAWRLPSIVLGSLAMIGLFVLARAAGCDRWLALTAAALMAADNLLLVHGRIATLDIYALAAMIWGVALYLRGRPLAAGAAIGIGACAKLVAPYGLLVLVLFEGLRLLAGGRRARRPPLRRVVTRLGACAASAAGVFLGLLAILDRLAPPYDATAHKPLAAGPFHHIAHMLSYAAHQTSPHGPRGIASYPWEWIADYKPIVYLNIDPARPSAGLRGVHPAVHFLGIVSPPIMLLALPALALAASRVVRVRGRSERAGEASMLGLAWFLGTFLPFLALSLLWSRTSYLYYMVIVMPGIYLVVADLVLRARGRAARRWVAVWALAVVVASVLIYPFTPL
;
A
#
# COMPACT_ATOMS: atom_id res chain seq x y z
N MET A 1 31.03 19.31 11.89
CA MET A 1 29.74 18.84 11.31
C MET A 1 29.90 17.91 10.08
N ALA A 2 30.73 18.24 9.09
CA ALA A 2 30.88 17.44 7.86
C ALA A 2 31.44 16.01 8.04
N ARG A 3 32.20 15.72 9.11
CA ARG A 3 32.76 14.39 9.39
C ARG A 3 31.72 13.41 9.97
N ARG A 4 30.73 13.89 10.73
CA ARG A 4 29.64 13.06 11.31
C ARG A 4 28.64 12.58 10.25
N LEU A 5 28.36 13.40 9.22
CA LEU A 5 27.49 13.04 8.09
C LEU A 5 28.07 11.95 7.17
N ARG A 6 29.36 11.63 7.30
CA ARG A 6 30.04 10.60 6.49
C ARG A 6 30.11 9.24 7.19
N HIS A 7 29.58 9.10 8.41
CA HIS A 7 29.64 7.83 9.11
C HIS A 7 28.68 6.82 8.45
N PRO A 8 29.14 5.61 8.08
CA PRO A 8 28.32 4.65 7.34
C PRO A 8 27.09 4.18 8.11
N SER A 9 27.09 4.26 9.45
CA SER A 9 25.94 3.88 10.29
C SER A 9 24.89 4.98 10.45
N LEU A 10 25.18 6.25 10.12
CA LEU A 10 24.24 7.35 10.35
C LEU A 10 22.88 7.13 9.67
N PRO A 11 22.80 6.71 8.38
CA PRO A 11 21.51 6.43 7.75
C PRO A 11 20.70 5.32 8.44
N LEU A 12 21.37 4.37 9.10
CA LEU A 12 20.70 3.29 9.83
C LEU A 12 20.16 3.79 11.17
N ALA A 13 20.91 4.64 11.88
CA ALA A 13 20.43 5.29 13.09
C ALA A 13 19.23 6.21 12.80
N LEU A 14 19.29 6.96 11.70
CA LEU A 14 18.18 7.79 11.24
C LEU A 14 16.97 6.96 10.79
N LEU A 15 17.18 5.79 10.16
CA LEU A 15 16.10 4.86 9.86
C LEU A 15 15.42 4.34 11.13
N ALA A 16 16.19 4.03 12.17
CA ALA A 16 15.62 3.61 13.46
C ALA A 16 14.79 4.73 14.10
N ALA A 17 15.30 5.95 14.12
CA ALA A 17 14.56 7.12 14.61
C ALA A 17 13.28 7.37 13.79
N LEU A 18 13.39 7.33 12.45
CA LEU A 18 12.26 7.44 11.53
C LEU A 18 11.22 6.35 11.81
N SER A 19 11.64 5.11 12.04
CA SER A 19 10.75 3.98 12.35
C SER A 19 10.00 4.19 13.65
N LEU A 20 10.66 4.71 14.70
CA LEU A 20 10.02 5.01 15.97
C LEU A 20 9.00 6.14 15.82
N CYS A 21 9.35 7.24 15.14
CA CYS A 21 8.42 8.33 14.86
C CYS A 21 7.22 7.85 14.04
N SER A 22 7.48 7.07 12.99
CA SER A 22 6.48 6.49 12.09
C SER A 22 5.53 5.52 12.80
N LEU A 23 6.03 4.77 13.79
CA LEU A 23 5.20 3.91 14.64
C LEU A 23 4.36 4.75 15.61
N ALA A 24 4.97 5.75 16.26
CA ALA A 24 4.28 6.64 17.19
C ALA A 24 3.10 7.36 16.54
N THR A 25 3.26 7.88 15.32
CA THR A 25 2.17 8.54 14.58
C THR A 25 1.05 7.59 14.16
N ARG A 26 1.35 6.29 13.97
CA ARG A 26 0.32 5.28 13.69
C ARG A 26 -0.45 4.87 14.95
N VAL A 27 0.22 4.83 16.10
CA VAL A 27 -0.36 4.37 17.38
C VAL A 27 -1.05 5.49 18.17
N ALA A 28 -0.69 6.76 17.94
CA ALA A 28 -1.27 7.87 18.68
C ALA A 28 -2.79 7.96 18.47
N TRP A 29 -3.58 7.95 19.54
CA TRP A 29 -5.05 8.01 19.50
C TRP A 29 -5.75 6.86 18.77
N LEU A 30 -5.23 5.63 18.84
CA LEU A 30 -5.90 4.48 18.20
C LEU A 30 -7.33 4.22 18.70
N GLY A 31 -7.63 4.55 19.96
CA GLY A 31 -8.99 4.43 20.51
C GLY A 31 -9.98 5.47 19.97
N GLN A 32 -9.53 6.40 19.14
CA GLN A 32 -10.34 7.51 18.64
C GLN A 32 -10.64 7.36 17.14
N PRO A 33 -11.74 7.97 16.64
CA PRO A 33 -12.76 8.68 17.42
C PRO A 33 -13.75 7.73 18.11
N CYS A 34 -14.30 8.17 19.24
CA CYS A 34 -15.28 7.43 20.03
C CYS A 34 -16.46 8.32 20.43
N ARG A 35 -17.66 7.74 20.52
CA ARG A 35 -18.86 8.39 21.06
C ARG A 35 -18.71 8.59 22.56
N THR A 36 -19.01 9.78 23.05
CA THR A 36 -19.02 10.10 24.48
C THR A 36 -20.42 9.85 25.05
N PRO A 37 -20.54 9.09 26.16
CA PRO A 37 -19.44 8.48 26.90
C PRO A 37 -18.93 7.18 26.25
N CYS A 38 -17.60 7.03 26.18
CA CYS A 38 -16.94 5.92 25.51
C CYS A 38 -16.77 4.75 26.50
N HIS A 39 -17.73 3.83 26.53
CA HIS A 39 -17.78 2.75 27.53
C HIS A 39 -17.67 1.36 26.93
N SER A 40 -18.03 1.21 25.66
CA SER A 40 -18.16 -0.06 24.97
C SER A 40 -17.48 -0.03 23.61
N VAL A 41 -17.26 -1.22 23.08
CA VAL A 41 -16.69 -1.43 21.75
C VAL A 41 -17.53 -0.76 20.65
N ALA A 42 -18.85 -0.71 20.84
CA ALA A 42 -19.80 -0.10 19.91
C ALA A 42 -19.73 1.44 19.89
N ASP A 43 -19.08 2.06 20.89
CA ASP A 43 -18.91 3.51 20.94
C ASP A 43 -17.75 3.97 20.03
N HIS A 44 -16.82 3.09 19.70
CA HIS A 44 -15.72 3.39 18.77
C HIS A 44 -16.20 3.37 17.32
N LEU A 45 -15.73 4.34 16.52
CA LEU A 45 -16.09 4.41 15.11
C LEU A 45 -15.09 3.67 14.23
N LEU A 46 -15.63 3.02 13.20
CA LEU A 46 -14.89 2.47 12.08
C LEU A 46 -14.68 3.56 11.03
N ILE A 47 -13.49 3.63 10.44
CA ILE A 47 -13.09 4.65 9.48
C ILE A 47 -13.10 4.03 8.07
N PHE A 48 -13.88 4.62 7.15
CA PHE A 48 -13.91 4.19 5.75
C PHE A 48 -14.14 2.68 5.63
N ASP A 49 -13.31 1.96 4.87
CA ASP A 49 -13.48 0.52 4.64
C ASP A 49 -13.23 -0.35 5.89
N GLU A 50 -12.81 0.21 7.04
CA GLU A 50 -12.82 -0.55 8.30
C GLU A 50 -14.21 -1.13 8.60
N ASP A 51 -15.28 -0.45 8.16
CA ASP A 51 -16.64 -0.94 8.31
C ASP A 51 -16.87 -2.31 7.64
N TYR A 52 -16.26 -2.56 6.48
CA TYR A 52 -16.36 -3.87 5.83
C TYR A 52 -15.45 -4.89 6.52
N TYR A 53 -14.17 -4.54 6.71
CA TYR A 53 -13.16 -5.53 7.08
C TYR A 53 -13.20 -5.91 8.56
N VAL A 54 -13.50 -4.97 9.46
CA VAL A 54 -13.65 -5.26 10.89
C VAL A 54 -14.92 -6.06 11.14
N ASN A 55 -16.03 -5.71 10.49
CA ASN A 55 -17.26 -6.48 10.64
C ASN A 55 -17.17 -7.87 10.00
N ALA A 56 -16.47 -8.02 8.88
CA ALA A 56 -16.16 -9.34 8.34
C ALA A 56 -15.29 -10.16 9.30
N ALA A 57 -14.26 -9.54 9.90
CA ALA A 57 -13.43 -10.20 10.90
C ALA A 57 -14.23 -10.62 12.16
N ARG A 58 -15.19 -9.80 12.61
CA ARG A 58 -16.14 -10.17 13.69
C ARG A 58 -16.97 -11.39 13.32
N ALA A 59 -17.52 -11.42 12.11
CA ALA A 59 -18.28 -12.57 11.62
C ALA A 59 -17.42 -13.84 11.62
N ILE A 60 -16.17 -13.75 11.15
CA ILE A 60 -15.19 -14.85 11.16
C ILE A 60 -14.92 -15.38 12.58
N THR A 61 -14.79 -14.51 13.58
CA THR A 61 -14.62 -14.94 15.00
C THR A 61 -15.90 -15.45 15.65
N GLY A 62 -17.04 -15.43 14.93
CA GLY A 62 -18.35 -15.81 15.44
C GLY A 62 -19.05 -14.72 16.25
N LEU A 63 -18.49 -13.51 16.33
CA LEU A 63 -19.15 -12.34 16.90
C LEU A 63 -20.18 -11.79 15.91
N SER A 64 -21.30 -11.29 16.43
CA SER A 64 -22.27 -10.56 15.61
C SER A 64 -21.84 -9.10 15.47
N PRO A 65 -21.67 -8.57 14.24
CA PRO A 65 -21.50 -7.13 14.05
C PRO A 65 -22.68 -6.34 14.67
N PRO A 66 -22.47 -5.08 15.07
CA PRO A 66 -23.54 -4.25 15.65
C PRO A 66 -24.78 -4.17 14.73
N ALA A 67 -25.96 -4.03 15.32
CA ALA A 67 -27.21 -3.91 14.55
C ALA A 67 -27.14 -2.73 13.56
N GLY A 68 -27.47 -2.99 12.29
CA GLY A 68 -27.40 -2.00 11.22
C GLY A 68 -26.00 -1.76 10.63
N ALA A 69 -24.95 -2.38 11.19
CA ALA A 69 -23.62 -2.37 10.59
C ALA A 69 -23.55 -3.31 9.39
N THR A 70 -22.55 -3.11 8.54
CA THR A 70 -22.28 -4.01 7.41
C THR A 70 -22.07 -5.43 7.92
N TYR A 71 -22.70 -6.40 7.26
CA TYR A 71 -22.66 -7.84 7.59
C TYR A 71 -23.30 -8.25 8.93
N ALA A 72 -24.13 -7.41 9.58
CA ALA A 72 -24.79 -7.77 10.85
C ALA A 72 -25.64 -9.06 10.79
N GLY A 73 -26.17 -9.42 9.62
CA GLY A 73 -26.94 -10.64 9.39
C GLY A 73 -26.16 -11.81 8.78
N ALA A 74 -24.83 -11.68 8.64
CA ALA A 74 -24.01 -12.75 8.06
C ALA A 74 -23.92 -13.97 9.00
N PRO A 75 -23.75 -15.18 8.45
CA PRO A 75 -23.47 -16.37 9.25
C PRO A 75 -22.20 -16.19 10.08
N ARG A 76 -22.21 -16.74 11.30
CA ARG A 76 -21.07 -16.76 12.20
C ARG A 76 -20.06 -17.82 11.76
N GLY A 77 -18.78 -17.47 11.75
CA GLY A 77 -17.67 -18.33 11.30
C GLY A 77 -17.34 -18.21 9.81
N ASP A 78 -18.20 -17.55 9.02
CA ASP A 78 -17.99 -17.34 7.59
C ASP A 78 -17.36 -15.96 7.33
N ASP A 79 -16.72 -15.81 6.16
CA ASP A 79 -16.26 -14.51 5.66
C ASP A 79 -17.31 -13.89 4.71
N PRO A 80 -18.09 -12.88 5.14
CA PRO A 80 -19.14 -12.28 4.33
C PRO A 80 -18.65 -11.28 3.28
N ASN A 81 -17.34 -10.99 3.24
CA ASN A 81 -16.71 -10.09 2.29
C ASN A 81 -16.00 -10.89 1.17
N ALA A 82 -16.72 -11.84 0.57
CA ALA A 82 -16.19 -12.80 -0.41
C ALA A 82 -15.71 -12.17 -1.74
N GLU A 83 -15.93 -10.88 -1.98
CA GLU A 83 -15.33 -10.14 -3.08
C GLU A 83 -13.81 -9.96 -2.93
N HIS A 84 -13.27 -10.24 -1.74
CA HIS A 84 -11.86 -10.16 -1.43
C HIS A 84 -11.33 -11.44 -0.76
N PRO A 85 -10.07 -11.82 -1.05
CA PRO A 85 -9.39 -12.91 -0.35
C PRO A 85 -9.37 -12.70 1.18
N GLN A 86 -9.42 -13.79 1.95
CA GLN A 86 -9.73 -13.70 3.39
C GLN A 86 -8.56 -13.31 4.29
N LEU A 87 -7.30 -13.42 3.84
CA LEU A 87 -6.13 -13.44 4.75
C LEU A 87 -6.08 -12.25 5.70
N ALA A 88 -6.28 -11.03 5.19
CA ALA A 88 -6.21 -9.84 6.03
C ALA A 88 -7.36 -9.80 7.06
N LYS A 89 -8.57 -10.22 6.68
CA LYS A 89 -9.70 -10.33 7.60
C LYS A 89 -9.48 -11.42 8.65
N VAL A 90 -8.89 -12.56 8.26
CA VAL A 90 -8.50 -13.63 9.20
C VAL A 90 -7.39 -13.18 10.17
N ILE A 91 -6.43 -12.38 9.72
CA ILE A 91 -5.41 -11.80 10.61
C ILE A 91 -6.06 -10.83 11.62
N VAL A 92 -7.01 -9.99 11.17
CA VAL A 92 -7.76 -9.11 12.07
C VAL A 92 -8.62 -9.93 13.04
N ALA A 93 -9.28 -10.99 12.57
CA ALA A 93 -10.07 -11.91 13.39
C ALA A 93 -9.20 -12.55 14.50
N GLY A 94 -8.02 -13.07 14.14
CA GLY A 94 -7.08 -13.58 15.13
C GLY A 94 -6.60 -12.51 16.12
N SER A 95 -6.45 -11.25 15.67
CA SER A 95 -6.14 -10.15 16.60
C SER A 95 -7.30 -9.84 17.56
N ILE A 96 -8.55 -9.96 17.10
CA ILE A 96 -9.76 -9.80 17.94
C ILE A 96 -9.84 -10.93 18.97
N GLU A 97 -9.56 -12.18 18.59
CA GLU A 97 -9.53 -13.31 19.52
C GLU A 97 -8.47 -13.15 20.60
N LEU A 98 -7.29 -12.63 20.25
CA LEU A 98 -6.16 -12.49 21.17
C LEU A 98 -6.29 -11.29 22.12
N LEU A 99 -6.88 -10.18 21.67
CA LEU A 99 -6.86 -8.90 22.38
C LEU A 99 -8.24 -8.38 22.79
N GLY A 100 -9.31 -9.07 22.36
CA GLY A 100 -10.70 -8.61 22.49
C GLY A 100 -11.13 -7.71 21.33
N ASP A 101 -12.44 -7.69 21.05
CA ASP A 101 -13.01 -6.81 20.02
C ASP A 101 -12.83 -5.35 20.43
N GLY A 102 -12.02 -4.59 19.67
CA GLY A 102 -11.71 -3.21 20.00
C GLY A 102 -10.71 -2.56 19.03
N PRO A 103 -10.58 -1.23 19.05
CA PRO A 103 -9.81 -0.49 18.06
C PRO A 103 -8.32 -0.85 18.02
N LEU A 104 -7.75 -1.28 19.16
CA LEU A 104 -6.38 -1.80 19.19
C LEU A 104 -6.27 -3.09 18.36
N ALA A 105 -7.17 -4.05 18.58
CA ALA A 105 -7.18 -5.32 17.87
C ALA A 105 -7.42 -5.15 16.36
N TRP A 106 -8.33 -4.25 15.98
CA TRP A 106 -8.64 -4.00 14.57
C TRP A 106 -7.43 -3.46 13.81
N ARG A 107 -6.72 -2.51 14.42
CA ARG A 107 -5.71 -1.68 13.75
C ARG A 107 -4.29 -2.21 13.90
N LEU A 108 -4.01 -3.00 14.94
CA LEU A 108 -2.67 -3.52 15.23
C LEU A 108 -2.01 -4.21 14.03
N PRO A 109 -2.68 -5.13 13.31
CA PRO A 109 -2.11 -5.74 12.11
C PRO A 109 -1.67 -4.73 11.03
N SER A 110 -2.50 -3.73 10.72
CA SER A 110 -2.17 -2.66 9.75
C SER A 110 -0.99 -1.80 10.21
N ILE A 111 -0.88 -1.51 11.52
CA ILE A 111 0.25 -0.77 12.10
C ILE A 111 1.56 -1.52 11.92
N VAL A 112 1.55 -2.83 12.20
CA VAL A 112 2.71 -3.69 12.01
C VAL A 112 3.10 -3.74 10.53
N LEU A 113 2.15 -4.03 9.64
CA LEU A 113 2.44 -4.15 8.20
C LEU A 113 2.80 -2.81 7.55
N GLY A 114 2.21 -1.71 7.98
CA GLY A 114 2.59 -0.36 7.54
C GLY A 114 4.02 0.01 7.96
N SER A 115 4.41 -0.35 9.18
CA SER A 115 5.78 -0.16 9.67
C SER A 115 6.77 -1.05 8.93
N LEU A 116 6.41 -2.32 8.70
CA LEU A 116 7.20 -3.27 7.90
C LEU A 116 7.31 -2.85 6.44
N ALA A 117 6.27 -2.26 5.84
CA ALA A 117 6.31 -1.76 4.47
C ALA A 117 7.30 -0.58 4.33
N MET A 118 7.31 0.35 5.30
CA MET A 118 8.25 1.48 5.31
C MET A 118 9.70 1.02 5.43
N ILE A 119 10.01 0.12 6.38
CA ILE A 119 11.33 -0.49 6.51
C ILE A 119 11.66 -1.33 5.26
N GLY A 120 10.66 -2.02 4.73
CA GLY A 120 10.73 -2.79 3.50
C GLY A 120 11.16 -1.95 2.30
N LEU A 121 10.68 -0.71 2.18
CA LEU A 121 11.06 0.19 1.09
C LEU A 121 12.54 0.56 1.14
N PHE A 122 13.07 0.82 2.35
CA PHE A 122 14.51 0.99 2.54
C PHE A 122 15.26 -0.27 2.09
N VAL A 123 14.81 -1.44 2.53
CA VAL A 123 15.40 -2.74 2.19
C VAL A 123 15.35 -3.01 0.68
N LEU A 124 14.24 -2.68 0.03
CA LEU A 124 14.03 -2.83 -1.41
C LEU A 124 15.01 -1.97 -2.21
N ALA A 125 15.13 -0.68 -1.87
CA ALA A 125 16.10 0.22 -2.50
C ALA A 125 17.53 -0.33 -2.35
N ARG A 126 17.88 -0.82 -1.16
CA ARG A 126 19.18 -1.46 -0.88
C ARG A 126 19.39 -2.75 -1.68
N ALA A 127 18.36 -3.57 -1.85
CA ALA A 127 18.41 -4.79 -2.64
C ALA A 127 18.60 -4.51 -4.14
N ALA A 128 18.08 -3.37 -4.63
CA ALA A 128 18.32 -2.90 -5.99
C ALA A 128 19.74 -2.33 -6.21
N GLY A 129 20.53 -2.16 -5.15
CA GLY A 129 21.88 -1.59 -5.22
C GLY A 129 21.95 -0.07 -5.01
N CYS A 130 20.86 0.55 -4.55
CA CYS A 130 20.88 1.97 -4.18
C CYS A 130 21.71 2.21 -2.92
N ASP A 131 22.23 3.43 -2.78
CA ASP A 131 22.93 3.82 -1.57
C ASP A 131 21.97 3.99 -0.37
N ARG A 132 22.56 4.12 0.83
CA ARG A 132 21.84 4.17 2.12
C ARG A 132 21.03 5.46 2.26
N TRP A 133 21.47 6.56 1.65
CA TRP A 133 20.79 7.85 1.74
C TRP A 133 19.56 7.87 0.85
N LEU A 134 19.65 7.35 -0.37
CA LEU A 134 18.49 7.19 -1.26
C LEU A 134 17.43 6.28 -0.63
N ALA A 135 17.85 5.14 -0.10
CA ALA A 135 16.96 4.23 0.60
C ALA A 135 16.26 4.89 1.81
N LEU A 136 17.01 5.66 2.61
CA LEU A 136 16.46 6.40 3.75
C LEU A 136 15.49 7.49 3.31
N THR A 137 15.83 8.25 2.26
CA THR A 137 14.96 9.31 1.72
C THR A 137 13.66 8.72 1.18
N ALA A 138 13.71 7.60 0.43
CA ALA A 138 12.50 6.94 -0.05
C ALA A 138 11.60 6.47 1.11
N ALA A 139 12.19 5.87 2.15
CA ALA A 139 11.46 5.46 3.35
C ALA A 139 10.87 6.66 4.13
N ALA A 140 11.62 7.77 4.21
CA ALA A 140 11.15 9.01 4.85
C ALA A 140 9.97 9.63 4.09
N LEU A 141 9.98 9.59 2.75
CA LEU A 141 8.85 10.04 1.93
C LEU A 141 7.60 9.18 2.16
N MET A 142 7.76 7.86 2.24
CA MET A 142 6.66 6.95 2.58
C MET A 142 6.12 7.20 4.00
N ALA A 143 6.99 7.49 4.96
CA ALA A 143 6.59 7.78 6.34
C ALA A 143 5.86 9.13 6.48
N ALA A 144 6.20 10.11 5.64
CA ALA A 144 5.59 11.44 5.61
C ALA A 144 4.37 11.55 4.66
N ASP A 145 4.07 10.50 3.91
CA ASP A 145 2.90 10.48 3.03
C ASP A 145 1.64 10.09 3.78
N ASN A 146 0.62 10.95 3.70
CA ASN A 146 -0.61 10.80 4.46
C ASN A 146 -1.42 9.57 4.04
N LEU A 147 -1.50 9.27 2.75
CA LEU A 147 -2.24 8.09 2.28
C LEU A 147 -1.65 6.80 2.89
N LEU A 148 -0.32 6.69 2.93
CA LEU A 148 0.39 5.53 3.48
C LEU A 148 0.42 5.53 5.02
N LEU A 149 0.35 6.69 5.66
CA LEU A 149 0.15 6.81 7.09
C LEU A 149 -1.23 6.28 7.49
N VAL A 150 -2.29 6.75 6.81
CA VAL A 150 -3.67 6.38 7.11
C VAL A 150 -3.90 4.89 6.84
N HIS A 151 -3.56 4.37 5.66
CA HIS A 151 -3.70 2.95 5.35
C HIS A 151 -2.81 2.05 6.21
N GLY A 152 -1.69 2.56 6.71
CA GLY A 152 -0.87 1.87 7.70
C GLY A 152 -1.36 2.03 9.15
N ARG A 153 -2.54 2.60 9.36
CA ARG A 153 -3.14 2.84 10.68
C ARG A 153 -4.52 2.22 10.81
N ILE A 154 -5.35 2.35 9.78
CA ILE A 154 -6.71 1.80 9.79
C ILE A 154 -6.72 0.36 9.27
N ALA A 155 -7.71 -0.44 9.65
CA ALA A 155 -7.84 -1.85 9.28
C ALA A 155 -8.25 -2.03 7.80
N THR A 156 -7.38 -1.69 6.83
CA THR A 156 -7.61 -1.86 5.39
C THR A 156 -6.69 -2.90 4.75
N LEU A 157 -7.14 -3.54 3.67
CA LEU A 157 -6.42 -4.63 3.00
C LEU A 157 -5.18 -4.17 2.21
N ASP A 158 -5.17 -2.91 1.73
CA ASP A 158 -4.14 -2.39 0.82
C ASP A 158 -2.72 -2.47 1.40
N ILE A 159 -2.57 -2.17 2.69
CA ILE A 159 -1.26 -2.17 3.34
C ILE A 159 -0.67 -3.57 3.46
N TYR A 160 -1.51 -4.60 3.56
CA TYR A 160 -1.09 -6.01 3.60
C TYR A 160 -0.48 -6.42 2.27
N ALA A 161 -1.21 -6.13 1.18
CA ALA A 161 -0.75 -6.39 -0.17
C ALA A 161 0.54 -5.60 -0.48
N LEU A 162 0.59 -4.32 -0.12
CA LEU A 162 1.77 -3.49 -0.33
C LEU A 162 3.01 -4.02 0.41
N ALA A 163 2.88 -4.36 1.70
CA ALA A 163 3.98 -4.90 2.49
C ALA A 163 4.53 -6.18 1.82
N ALA A 164 3.63 -7.11 1.47
CA ALA A 164 3.99 -8.34 0.77
C ALA A 164 4.68 -8.09 -0.58
N MET A 165 4.18 -7.13 -1.38
CA MET A 165 4.80 -6.72 -2.65
C MET A 165 6.22 -6.19 -2.45
N ILE A 166 6.42 -5.25 -1.52
CA ILE A 166 7.74 -4.64 -1.25
C ILE A 166 8.75 -5.71 -0.84
N TRP A 167 8.38 -6.56 0.12
CA TRP A 167 9.26 -7.62 0.61
C TRP A 167 9.49 -8.71 -0.43
N GLY A 168 8.47 -9.08 -1.20
CA GLY A 168 8.57 -10.04 -2.30
C GLY A 168 9.56 -9.57 -3.37
N VAL A 169 9.41 -8.34 -3.86
CA VAL A 169 10.34 -7.76 -4.84
C VAL A 169 11.75 -7.67 -4.24
N ALA A 170 11.90 -7.23 -2.98
CA ALA A 170 13.20 -7.16 -2.32
C ALA A 170 13.90 -8.54 -2.20
N LEU A 171 13.14 -9.59 -1.88
CA LEU A 171 13.64 -10.98 -1.81
C LEU A 171 14.07 -11.47 -3.20
N TYR A 172 13.31 -11.15 -4.24
CA TYR A 172 13.66 -11.51 -5.61
C TYR A 172 14.99 -10.88 -6.01
N LEU A 173 15.16 -9.58 -5.74
CA LEU A 173 16.39 -8.83 -6.02
C LEU A 173 17.60 -9.35 -5.21
N ARG A 174 17.35 -9.92 -4.03
CA ARG A 174 18.35 -10.64 -3.21
C ARG A 174 18.63 -12.07 -3.68
N GLY A 175 18.10 -12.48 -4.83
CA GLY A 175 18.36 -13.79 -5.42
C GLY A 175 17.52 -14.93 -4.83
N ARG A 176 16.40 -14.64 -4.16
CA ARG A 176 15.49 -15.63 -3.56
C ARG A 176 14.13 -15.65 -4.29
N PRO A 177 14.05 -16.14 -5.55
CA PRO A 177 12.83 -16.06 -6.35
C PRO A 177 11.65 -16.85 -5.78
N LEU A 178 11.88 -18.01 -5.17
CA LEU A 178 10.82 -18.79 -4.54
C LEU A 178 10.23 -18.05 -3.32
N ALA A 179 11.09 -17.56 -2.41
CA ALA A 179 10.62 -16.78 -1.26
C ALA A 179 9.91 -15.48 -1.68
N ALA A 180 10.36 -14.86 -2.77
CA ALA A 180 9.68 -13.71 -3.36
C ALA A 180 8.28 -14.05 -3.86
N GLY A 181 8.16 -15.15 -4.60
CA GLY A 181 6.89 -15.66 -5.08
C GLY A 181 5.95 -15.98 -3.92
N ALA A 182 6.44 -16.69 -2.90
CA ALA A 182 5.68 -16.98 -1.70
C ALA A 182 5.15 -15.71 -0.99
N ALA A 183 6.00 -14.69 -0.81
CA ALA A 183 5.56 -13.43 -0.23
C ALA A 183 4.46 -12.75 -1.07
N ILE A 184 4.61 -12.70 -2.40
CA ILE A 184 3.60 -12.13 -3.31
C ILE A 184 2.30 -12.96 -3.28
N GLY A 185 2.38 -14.29 -3.23
CA GLY A 185 1.22 -15.18 -3.14
C GLY A 185 0.47 -15.03 -1.81
N ILE A 186 1.19 -14.84 -0.70
CA ILE A 186 0.59 -14.47 0.60
C ILE A 186 -0.14 -13.13 0.47
N GLY A 187 0.51 -12.12 -0.12
CA GLY A 187 -0.12 -10.82 -0.38
C GLY A 187 -1.36 -10.92 -1.26
N ALA A 188 -1.37 -11.83 -2.24
CA ALA A 188 -2.52 -12.08 -3.12
C ALA A 188 -3.70 -12.66 -2.35
N CYS A 189 -3.46 -13.38 -1.24
CA CYS A 189 -4.50 -13.83 -0.32
C CYS A 189 -5.04 -12.71 0.58
N ALA A 190 -4.45 -11.51 0.58
CA ALA A 190 -5.00 -10.32 1.24
C ALA A 190 -5.70 -9.38 0.25
N LYS A 191 -5.13 -9.18 -0.94
CA LYS A 191 -5.74 -8.40 -2.03
C LYS A 191 -5.21 -8.84 -3.39
N LEU A 192 -6.10 -9.01 -4.37
CA LEU A 192 -5.76 -9.51 -5.72
C LEU A 192 -4.84 -8.60 -6.54
N VAL A 193 -4.47 -7.42 -6.05
CA VAL A 193 -3.50 -6.52 -6.69
C VAL A 193 -2.03 -6.86 -6.35
N ALA A 194 -1.77 -7.68 -5.32
CA ALA A 194 -0.41 -8.05 -4.95
C ALA A 194 0.42 -8.69 -6.09
N PRO A 195 -0.16 -9.52 -6.99
CA PRO A 195 0.52 -10.03 -8.18
C PRO A 195 1.09 -8.96 -9.13
N TYR A 196 0.68 -7.69 -9.02
CA TYR A 196 1.34 -6.60 -9.77
C TYR A 196 2.83 -6.49 -9.41
N GLY A 197 3.26 -6.99 -8.24
CA GLY A 197 4.68 -7.16 -7.93
C GLY A 197 5.44 -8.04 -8.94
N LEU A 198 4.79 -9.03 -9.55
CA LEU A 198 5.39 -9.82 -10.65
C LEU A 198 5.55 -8.98 -11.91
N LEU A 199 4.60 -8.10 -12.23
CA LEU A 199 4.71 -7.18 -13.35
C LEU A 199 5.85 -6.17 -13.13
N VAL A 200 6.02 -5.67 -11.91
CA VAL A 200 7.19 -4.87 -11.53
C VAL A 200 8.49 -5.61 -11.80
N LEU A 201 8.59 -6.90 -11.44
CA LEU A 201 9.78 -7.71 -11.70
C LEU A 201 10.04 -7.94 -13.18
N VAL A 202 9.00 -8.23 -13.97
CA VAL A 202 9.10 -8.40 -15.42
C VAL A 202 9.61 -7.12 -16.07
N LEU A 203 9.01 -5.97 -15.74
CA LEU A 203 9.42 -4.68 -16.27
C LEU A 203 10.84 -4.34 -15.84
N PHE A 204 11.20 -4.57 -14.58
CA PHE A 204 12.52 -4.27 -14.06
C PHE A 204 13.63 -5.09 -14.74
N GLU A 205 13.45 -6.41 -14.87
CA GLU A 205 14.40 -7.27 -15.57
C GLU A 205 14.43 -6.95 -17.08
N GLY A 206 13.29 -6.58 -17.67
CA GLY A 206 13.21 -6.07 -19.04
C GLY A 206 14.05 -4.80 -19.24
N LEU A 207 13.90 -3.81 -18.36
CA LEU A 207 14.72 -2.59 -18.38
C LEU A 207 16.21 -2.90 -18.22
N ARG A 208 16.59 -3.85 -17.34
CA ARG A 208 17.98 -4.28 -17.18
C ARG A 208 18.56 -4.95 -18.44
N LEU A 209 17.77 -5.79 -19.11
CA LEU A 209 18.16 -6.43 -20.37
C LEU A 209 18.36 -5.39 -21.49
N LEU A 210 17.50 -4.37 -21.56
CA LEU A 210 17.58 -3.29 -22.53
C LEU A 210 18.74 -2.31 -22.25
N ALA A 211 18.98 -1.99 -20.97
CA ALA A 211 19.97 -1.01 -20.53
C ALA A 211 21.41 -1.55 -20.51
N GLY A 212 21.63 -2.87 -20.51
CA GLY A 212 22.97 -3.47 -20.48
C GLY A 212 23.84 -3.00 -21.65
N GLY A 213 24.84 -2.16 -21.37
CA GLY A 213 25.83 -1.71 -22.36
C GLY A 213 26.82 -2.82 -22.75
N ARG A 214 27.61 -2.59 -23.80
CA ARG A 214 28.60 -3.56 -24.36
C ARG A 214 29.63 -4.10 -23.33
N ARG A 215 29.80 -3.44 -22.17
CA ARG A 215 30.75 -3.83 -21.10
C ARG A 215 30.09 -4.51 -19.88
N ALA A 216 28.79 -4.36 -19.68
CA ALA A 216 28.05 -5.08 -18.64
C ALA A 216 27.74 -6.48 -19.17
N ARG A 217 28.15 -7.55 -18.48
CA ARG A 217 27.65 -8.90 -18.81
C ARG A 217 26.14 -8.92 -18.54
N ARG A 218 25.33 -8.73 -19.59
CA ARG A 218 23.88 -8.91 -19.52
C ARG A 218 23.58 -10.28 -18.89
N PRO A 219 22.66 -10.38 -17.92
CA PRO A 219 22.27 -11.69 -17.42
C PRO A 219 21.73 -12.50 -18.60
N PRO A 220 22.10 -13.79 -18.73
CA PRO A 220 21.58 -14.60 -19.82
C PRO A 220 20.06 -14.67 -19.71
N LEU A 221 19.36 -14.47 -20.84
CA LEU A 221 17.89 -14.43 -20.89
C LEU A 221 17.27 -15.66 -20.21
N ARG A 222 17.85 -16.84 -20.43
CA ARG A 222 17.46 -18.08 -19.75
C ARG A 222 17.42 -17.93 -18.23
N ARG A 223 18.43 -17.32 -17.61
CA ARG A 223 18.47 -17.12 -16.15
C ARG A 223 17.39 -16.15 -15.68
N VAL A 224 17.10 -15.10 -16.44
CA VAL A 224 16.01 -14.15 -16.14
C VAL A 224 14.66 -14.88 -16.19
N VAL A 225 14.39 -15.59 -17.28
CA VAL A 225 13.14 -16.35 -17.48
C VAL A 225 12.98 -17.42 -16.39
N THR A 226 14.03 -18.19 -16.07
CA THR A 226 13.95 -19.21 -15.00
C THR A 226 13.65 -18.59 -13.64
N ARG A 227 14.26 -17.44 -13.30
CA ARG A 227 14.00 -16.77 -12.01
C ARG A 227 12.58 -16.20 -11.93
N LEU A 228 12.13 -15.53 -12.99
CA LEU A 228 10.76 -15.01 -13.07
C LEU A 228 9.73 -16.14 -13.04
N GLY A 229 9.96 -17.21 -13.80
CA GLY A 229 9.11 -18.40 -13.82
C GLY A 229 9.02 -19.08 -12.46
N ALA A 230 10.16 -19.28 -11.77
CA ALA A 230 10.17 -19.83 -10.42
C ALA A 230 9.42 -18.94 -9.41
N CYS A 231 9.58 -17.61 -9.52
CA CYS A 231 8.85 -16.64 -8.70
C CYS A 231 7.33 -16.71 -8.96
N ALA A 232 6.90 -16.69 -10.22
CA ALA A 232 5.50 -16.76 -10.61
C ALA A 232 4.86 -18.09 -10.21
N ALA A 233 5.54 -19.22 -10.43
CA ALA A 233 5.06 -20.54 -10.03
C ALA A 233 4.91 -20.65 -8.51
N SER A 234 5.88 -20.14 -7.75
CA SER A 234 5.77 -20.10 -6.28
C SER A 234 4.66 -19.18 -5.80
N ALA A 235 4.43 -18.03 -6.45
CA ALA A 235 3.32 -17.13 -6.12
C ALA A 235 1.97 -17.79 -6.37
N ALA A 236 1.79 -18.43 -7.53
CA ALA A 236 0.56 -19.15 -7.86
C ALA A 236 0.31 -20.32 -6.91
N GLY A 237 1.32 -21.14 -6.63
CA GLY A 237 1.20 -22.28 -5.72
C GLY A 237 0.86 -21.87 -4.29
N VAL A 238 1.51 -20.82 -3.77
CA VAL A 238 1.21 -20.30 -2.43
C VAL A 238 -0.15 -19.62 -2.37
N PHE A 239 -0.52 -18.84 -3.38
CA PHE A 239 -1.86 -18.23 -3.45
C PHE A 239 -2.96 -19.29 -3.46
N LEU A 240 -2.89 -20.29 -4.34
CA LEU A 240 -3.89 -21.34 -4.43
C LEU A 240 -3.93 -22.21 -3.17
N GLY A 241 -2.76 -22.60 -2.65
CA GLY A 241 -2.67 -23.45 -1.46
C GLY A 241 -3.17 -22.74 -0.20
N LEU A 242 -2.76 -21.49 0.01
CA LEU A 242 -3.20 -20.70 1.16
C LEU A 242 -4.68 -20.33 1.06
N LEU A 243 -5.16 -19.94 -0.13
CA LEU A 243 -6.59 -19.67 -0.34
C LEU A 243 -7.44 -20.92 -0.04
N ALA A 244 -7.01 -22.10 -0.47
CA ALA A 244 -7.71 -23.35 -0.16
C ALA A 244 -7.73 -23.70 1.34
N ILE A 245 -6.75 -23.23 2.10
CA ILE A 245 -6.75 -23.35 3.56
C ILE A 245 -7.72 -22.33 4.16
N LEU A 246 -7.66 -21.08 3.70
CA LEU A 246 -8.53 -19.98 4.15
C LEU A 246 -10.01 -20.29 3.88
N ASP A 247 -10.35 -20.84 2.72
CA ASP A 247 -11.71 -21.27 2.37
C ASP A 247 -12.29 -22.33 3.33
N ARG A 248 -11.42 -23.05 4.07
CA ARG A 248 -11.86 -23.99 5.12
C ARG A 248 -11.91 -23.34 6.50
N LEU A 249 -11.04 -22.37 6.78
CA LEU A 249 -10.97 -21.68 8.07
C LEU A 249 -12.07 -20.63 8.21
N ALA A 250 -12.36 -19.91 7.13
CA ALA A 250 -13.36 -18.87 7.02
C ALA A 250 -14.05 -19.02 5.66
N PRO A 251 -15.05 -19.92 5.55
CA PRO A 251 -15.76 -20.17 4.30
C PRO A 251 -16.32 -18.88 3.70
N PRO A 252 -16.09 -18.62 2.40
CA PRO A 252 -16.60 -17.41 1.78
C PRO A 252 -18.12 -17.44 1.65
N TYR A 253 -18.76 -16.34 2.05
CA TYR A 253 -20.21 -16.13 2.01
C TYR A 253 -20.54 -14.89 1.15
N ASP A 254 -21.46 -15.05 0.21
CA ASP A 254 -21.93 -13.94 -0.62
C ASP A 254 -23.03 -13.19 0.14
N ALA A 255 -22.66 -12.08 0.76
CA ALA A 255 -23.60 -11.23 1.49
C ALA A 255 -24.65 -10.55 0.61
N THR A 256 -24.41 -10.42 -0.70
CA THR A 256 -25.39 -9.84 -1.63
C THR A 256 -26.45 -10.89 -2.00
N ALA A 257 -26.00 -12.08 -2.38
CA ALA A 257 -26.88 -13.19 -2.75
C ALA A 257 -27.42 -13.99 -1.56
N HIS A 258 -27.00 -13.67 -0.34
CA HIS A 258 -27.38 -14.32 0.92
C HIS A 258 -27.18 -15.84 0.89
N LYS A 259 -26.03 -16.30 0.41
CA LYS A 259 -25.71 -17.73 0.29
C LYS A 259 -24.22 -18.03 0.42
N PRO A 260 -23.84 -19.22 0.91
CA PRO A 260 -22.46 -19.66 0.87
C PRO A 260 -21.98 -19.84 -0.57
N LEU A 261 -20.70 -19.56 -0.83
CA LEU A 261 -20.08 -19.89 -2.10
C LEU A 261 -19.85 -21.40 -2.21
N ALA A 262 -19.77 -21.88 -3.46
CA ALA A 262 -19.31 -23.24 -3.72
C ALA A 262 -17.89 -23.44 -3.18
N ALA A 263 -17.64 -24.61 -2.58
CA ALA A 263 -16.38 -24.91 -1.93
C ALA A 263 -15.21 -24.93 -2.94
N GLY A 264 -14.05 -24.44 -2.48
CA GLY A 264 -12.77 -24.58 -3.15
C GLY A 264 -12.27 -23.28 -3.80
N PRO A 265 -10.93 -23.16 -3.91
CA PRO A 265 -10.28 -21.89 -4.24
C PRO A 265 -10.63 -21.38 -5.64
N PHE A 266 -10.94 -22.27 -6.59
CA PHE A 266 -11.29 -21.86 -7.95
C PHE A 266 -12.67 -21.22 -8.04
N HIS A 267 -13.65 -21.70 -7.27
CA HIS A 267 -14.96 -21.07 -7.19
C HIS A 267 -14.87 -19.70 -6.52
N HIS A 268 -14.08 -19.60 -5.46
CA HIS A 268 -13.83 -18.32 -4.81
C HIS A 268 -13.10 -17.33 -5.74
N ILE A 269 -12.06 -17.76 -6.45
CA ILE A 269 -11.38 -16.93 -7.47
C ILE A 269 -12.35 -16.47 -8.56
N ALA A 270 -13.18 -17.37 -9.07
CA ALA A 270 -14.18 -17.03 -10.09
C ALA A 270 -15.17 -15.98 -9.58
N HIS A 271 -15.62 -16.10 -8.33
CA HIS A 271 -16.49 -15.11 -7.70
C HIS A 271 -15.80 -13.75 -7.58
N MET A 272 -14.57 -13.69 -7.05
CA MET A 272 -13.83 -12.42 -6.91
C MET A 272 -13.57 -11.74 -8.27
N LEU A 273 -13.21 -12.51 -9.30
CA LEU A 273 -13.00 -11.99 -10.65
C LEU A 273 -14.32 -11.53 -11.28
N SER A 274 -15.42 -12.27 -11.06
CA SER A 274 -16.75 -11.87 -11.51
C SER A 274 -17.20 -10.56 -10.84
N TYR A 275 -17.10 -10.48 -9.51
CA TYR A 275 -17.42 -9.26 -8.77
C TYR A 275 -16.60 -8.08 -9.29
N ALA A 276 -15.28 -8.28 -9.47
CA ALA A 276 -14.41 -7.28 -10.05
C ALA A 276 -14.85 -6.87 -11.46
N ALA A 277 -15.20 -7.80 -12.34
CA ALA A 277 -15.64 -7.47 -13.70
C ALA A 277 -16.91 -6.61 -13.74
N HIS A 278 -17.79 -6.72 -12.74
CA HIS A 278 -19.02 -5.92 -12.65
C HIS A 278 -18.83 -4.51 -12.07
N GLN A 279 -17.69 -4.24 -11.41
CA GLN A 279 -17.37 -2.91 -10.87
C GLN A 279 -16.95 -1.95 -11.99
N THR A 280 -17.91 -1.47 -12.76
CA THR A 280 -17.70 -0.57 -13.91
C THR A 280 -18.46 0.75 -13.76
N SER A 281 -17.94 1.80 -14.40
CA SER A 281 -18.53 3.14 -14.46
C SER A 281 -18.65 3.58 -15.93
N PRO A 282 -19.59 3.03 -16.71
CA PRO A 282 -19.70 3.28 -18.16
C PRO A 282 -19.94 4.76 -18.51
N HIS A 283 -20.58 5.49 -17.60
CA HIS A 283 -20.88 6.92 -17.74
C HIS A 283 -19.91 7.80 -16.92
N GLY A 284 -18.72 7.28 -16.63
CA GLY A 284 -17.70 7.92 -15.83
C GLY A 284 -17.89 7.77 -14.31
N PRO A 285 -16.83 8.05 -13.53
CA PRO A 285 -16.80 7.83 -12.09
C PRO A 285 -17.79 8.74 -11.37
N ARG A 286 -18.46 8.19 -10.35
CA ARG A 286 -19.40 8.90 -9.48
C ARG A 286 -18.94 8.87 -8.02
N GLY A 287 -19.39 9.85 -7.23
CA GLY A 287 -19.06 9.95 -5.81
C GLY A 287 -17.55 10.12 -5.58
N ILE A 288 -16.97 9.17 -4.84
CA ILE A 288 -15.53 9.14 -4.51
C ILE A 288 -14.67 8.41 -5.56
N ALA A 289 -15.29 7.79 -6.57
CA ALA A 289 -14.55 7.17 -7.66
C ALA A 289 -13.83 8.23 -8.51
N SER A 290 -12.74 7.82 -9.16
CA SER A 290 -11.95 8.68 -10.03
C SER A 290 -11.16 7.85 -11.04
N TYR A 291 -10.84 8.46 -12.17
CA TYR A 291 -10.00 7.86 -13.19
C TYR A 291 -8.53 7.80 -12.76
N PRO A 292 -7.75 6.81 -13.22
CA PRO A 292 -6.33 6.69 -12.89
C PRO A 292 -5.48 7.94 -13.19
N TRP A 293 -5.78 8.67 -14.27
CA TRP A 293 -5.03 9.89 -14.62
C TRP A 293 -5.34 11.07 -13.68
N GLU A 294 -6.52 11.11 -13.06
CA GLU A 294 -6.88 12.12 -12.06
C GLU A 294 -6.07 11.95 -10.78
N TRP A 295 -5.61 10.73 -10.47
CA TRP A 295 -4.82 10.46 -9.25
C TRP A 295 -3.47 11.16 -9.23
N ILE A 296 -2.93 11.46 -10.42
CA ILE A 296 -1.63 12.12 -10.57
C ILE A 296 -1.77 13.65 -10.51
N ALA A 297 -2.86 14.19 -11.06
CA ALA A 297 -2.98 15.61 -11.37
C ALA A 297 -4.06 16.35 -10.55
N ASP A 298 -5.14 15.68 -10.15
CA ASP A 298 -6.38 16.34 -9.75
C ASP A 298 -6.67 16.31 -8.26
N TYR A 299 -5.79 15.70 -7.45
CA TYR A 299 -5.78 15.75 -5.97
C TYR A 299 -7.14 15.64 -5.26
N LYS A 300 -8.19 15.06 -5.85
CA LYS A 300 -9.52 15.01 -5.22
C LYS A 300 -9.43 14.17 -3.94
N PRO A 301 -9.36 14.78 -2.75
CA PRO A 301 -9.15 14.02 -1.52
C PRO A 301 -10.38 13.18 -1.26
N ILE A 302 -10.20 11.92 -0.86
CA ILE A 302 -11.32 11.13 -0.36
C ILE A 302 -11.45 11.40 1.13
N VAL A 303 -12.59 11.92 1.57
CA VAL A 303 -12.87 12.05 3.00
C VAL A 303 -13.26 10.68 3.54
N TYR A 304 -12.37 10.07 4.32
CA TYR A 304 -12.59 8.76 4.96
C TYR A 304 -13.43 8.88 6.22
N LEU A 305 -13.21 9.95 6.98
CA LEU A 305 -14.04 10.32 8.11
C LEU A 305 -13.79 11.80 8.42
N ASN A 306 -14.86 12.57 8.53
CA ASN A 306 -14.80 13.95 9.00
C ASN A 306 -15.75 14.12 10.18
N ILE A 307 -15.20 14.51 11.33
CA ILE A 307 -15.97 14.82 12.53
C ILE A 307 -15.61 16.24 12.93
N ASP A 308 -16.57 17.15 12.73
CA ASP A 308 -16.54 18.51 13.25
C ASP A 308 -17.49 18.58 14.45
N PRO A 309 -16.97 18.60 15.70
CA PRO A 309 -17.80 18.70 16.89
C PRO A 309 -18.59 20.02 16.98
N ALA A 310 -18.15 21.08 16.30
CA ALA A 310 -18.88 22.34 16.22
C ALA A 310 -20.03 22.29 15.21
N ARG A 311 -19.99 21.36 14.24
CA ARG A 311 -21.03 21.13 13.23
C ARG A 311 -21.27 19.63 13.02
N PRO A 312 -21.79 18.91 14.04
CA PRO A 312 -21.91 17.46 13.96
C PRO A 312 -22.94 17.06 12.90
N SER A 313 -22.52 16.20 11.96
CA SER A 313 -23.44 15.56 11.02
C SER A 313 -24.43 14.64 11.75
N ALA A 314 -25.55 14.31 11.13
CA ALA A 314 -26.55 13.40 11.72
C ALA A 314 -25.90 12.05 12.12
N GLY A 315 -26.09 11.61 13.36
CA GLY A 315 -25.50 10.38 13.90
C GLY A 315 -24.07 10.51 14.47
N LEU A 316 -23.47 11.70 14.43
CA LEU A 316 -22.12 12.00 14.96
C LEU A 316 -22.11 13.00 16.13
N ARG A 317 -23.27 13.27 16.74
CA ARG A 317 -23.35 14.12 17.95
C ARG A 317 -22.65 13.42 19.12
N GLY A 318 -21.89 14.19 19.89
CA GLY A 318 -21.14 13.67 21.05
C GLY A 318 -19.92 12.84 20.70
N VAL A 319 -19.48 12.80 19.44
CA VAL A 319 -18.21 12.17 19.05
C VAL A 319 -17.08 13.18 19.21
N HIS A 320 -16.06 12.80 19.96
CA HIS A 320 -14.85 13.58 20.15
C HIS A 320 -13.63 12.65 19.98
N PRO A 321 -12.43 13.18 19.63
CA PRO A 321 -12.13 14.56 19.22
C PRO A 321 -12.59 14.88 17.79
N ALA A 322 -12.36 16.13 17.34
CA ALA A 322 -12.44 16.46 15.92
C ALA A 322 -11.43 15.60 15.15
N VAL A 323 -11.84 15.01 14.05
CA VAL A 323 -10.96 14.21 13.19
C VAL A 323 -11.21 14.52 11.72
N HIS A 324 -10.13 14.44 10.93
CA HIS A 324 -10.16 14.65 9.50
C HIS A 324 -9.29 13.60 8.81
N PHE A 325 -9.82 12.39 8.66
CA PHE A 325 -9.15 11.33 7.92
C PHE A 325 -9.33 11.56 6.43
N LEU A 326 -8.23 11.89 5.76
CA LEU A 326 -8.17 12.07 4.32
C LEU A 326 -7.40 10.93 3.65
N GLY A 327 -8.00 10.32 2.63
CA GLY A 327 -7.30 9.57 1.59
C GLY A 327 -6.71 10.53 0.56
N ILE A 328 -5.59 11.17 0.90
CA ILE A 328 -4.84 12.06 0.01
C ILE A 328 -3.35 11.73 0.05
N VAL A 329 -2.71 11.72 -1.12
CA VAL A 329 -1.26 11.66 -1.24
C VAL A 329 -0.68 13.05 -0.95
N SER A 330 0.42 13.12 -0.21
CA SER A 330 1.09 14.38 0.15
C SER A 330 1.35 15.26 -1.09
N PRO A 331 0.71 16.45 -1.20
CA PRO A 331 0.83 17.30 -2.39
C PRO A 331 2.27 17.72 -2.72
N PRO A 332 3.14 18.07 -1.75
CA PRO A 332 4.54 18.35 -2.05
C PRO A 332 5.29 17.16 -2.67
N ILE A 333 4.97 15.91 -2.31
CA ILE A 333 5.60 14.73 -2.91
C ILE A 333 5.14 14.59 -4.37
N MET A 334 3.84 14.73 -4.61
CA MET A 334 3.25 14.57 -5.93
C MET A 334 3.63 15.70 -6.90
N LEU A 335 3.91 16.91 -6.40
CA LEU A 335 4.50 18.00 -7.19
C LEU A 335 5.77 17.58 -7.94
N LEU A 336 6.59 16.70 -7.35
CA LEU A 336 7.81 16.19 -7.97
C LEU A 336 7.63 14.85 -8.70
N ALA A 337 6.46 14.21 -8.62
CA ALA A 337 6.24 12.87 -9.19
C ALA A 337 6.47 12.83 -10.70
N LEU A 338 5.79 13.68 -11.47
CA LEU A 338 5.92 13.72 -12.93
C LEU A 338 7.33 14.14 -13.40
N PRO A 339 7.95 15.21 -12.89
CA PRO A 339 9.34 15.54 -13.21
C PRO A 339 10.32 14.42 -12.88
N ALA A 340 10.14 13.76 -11.73
CA ALA A 340 11.01 12.65 -11.32
C ALA A 340 10.86 11.43 -12.23
N LEU A 341 9.63 11.06 -12.60
CA LEU A 341 9.36 9.98 -13.56
C LEU A 341 9.94 10.29 -14.94
N ALA A 342 9.74 11.49 -15.47
CA ALA A 342 10.28 11.89 -16.77
C ALA A 342 11.82 11.86 -16.77
N LEU A 343 12.46 12.37 -15.71
CA LEU A 343 13.91 12.34 -15.58
C LEU A 343 14.44 10.92 -15.39
N ALA A 344 13.76 10.09 -14.59
CA ALA A 344 14.09 8.68 -14.47
C ALA A 344 14.02 7.98 -15.83
N ALA A 345 12.97 8.20 -16.62
CA ALA A 345 12.81 7.62 -17.94
C ALA A 345 13.93 8.06 -18.89
N SER A 346 14.23 9.36 -18.92
CA SER A 346 15.34 9.91 -19.71
C SER A 346 16.69 9.29 -19.34
N ARG A 347 16.91 8.99 -18.05
CA ARG A 347 18.14 8.35 -17.57
C ARG A 347 18.21 6.91 -18.00
N VAL A 348 17.14 6.13 -17.86
CA VAL A 348 17.13 4.74 -18.31
C VAL A 348 17.42 4.64 -19.82
N VAL A 349 16.88 5.57 -20.62
CA VAL A 349 17.18 5.66 -22.05
C VAL A 349 18.64 6.09 -22.31
N ARG A 350 19.18 7.07 -21.58
CA ARG A 350 20.55 7.60 -21.75
C ARG A 350 21.65 6.73 -21.14
N VAL A 351 21.34 5.89 -20.15
CA VAL A 351 22.26 4.91 -19.53
C VAL A 351 22.71 3.84 -20.52
N ARG A 352 22.05 3.74 -21.67
CA ARG A 352 22.48 3.02 -22.87
C ARG A 352 23.84 3.55 -23.39
N GLY A 353 24.93 3.28 -22.66
CA GLY A 353 26.31 3.66 -23.02
C GLY A 353 27.25 4.18 -21.90
N ARG A 354 26.81 4.43 -20.66
CA ARG A 354 27.69 4.93 -19.56
C ARG A 354 27.45 4.21 -18.21
N SER A 355 28.45 4.31 -17.33
CA SER A 355 28.62 3.57 -16.05
C SER A 355 27.32 3.25 -15.26
N GLU A 356 27.24 1.98 -14.86
CA GLU A 356 26.04 1.20 -14.50
C GLU A 356 25.34 1.59 -13.18
N ARG A 357 26.04 2.24 -12.23
CA ARG A 357 25.50 2.43 -10.87
C ARG A 357 24.47 3.54 -10.72
N ALA A 358 24.35 4.43 -11.71
CA ALA A 358 23.51 5.63 -11.61
C ALA A 358 22.05 5.41 -12.03
N GLY A 359 21.64 4.19 -12.44
CA GLY A 359 20.32 3.94 -13.01
C GLY A 359 19.38 3.05 -12.19
N GLU A 360 19.85 2.35 -11.15
CA GLU A 360 19.06 1.31 -10.45
C GLU A 360 17.78 1.85 -9.80
N ALA A 361 17.87 3.00 -9.11
CA ALA A 361 16.70 3.66 -8.52
C ALA A 361 15.69 4.12 -9.59
N SER A 362 16.19 4.64 -10.71
CA SER A 362 15.35 5.06 -11.84
C SER A 362 14.68 3.86 -12.50
N MET A 363 15.41 2.76 -12.74
CA MET A 363 14.85 1.54 -13.33
C MET A 363 13.81 0.89 -12.41
N LEU A 364 14.14 0.71 -11.12
CA LEU A 364 13.21 0.12 -10.16
C LEU A 364 12.00 1.00 -9.95
N GLY A 365 12.20 2.31 -9.76
CA GLY A 365 11.09 3.25 -9.54
C GLY A 365 10.14 3.34 -10.72
N LEU A 366 10.65 3.36 -11.96
CA LEU A 366 9.83 3.29 -13.17
C LEU A 366 9.13 1.94 -13.33
N ALA A 367 9.85 0.83 -13.17
CA ALA A 367 9.26 -0.50 -13.28
C ALA A 367 8.16 -0.70 -12.25
N TRP A 368 8.35 -0.18 -11.03
CA TRP A 368 7.35 -0.18 -9.98
C TRP A 368 6.14 0.64 -10.39
N PHE A 369 6.34 1.94 -10.68
CA PHE A 369 5.27 2.84 -11.08
C PHE A 369 4.45 2.26 -12.25
N LEU A 370 5.11 1.90 -13.35
CA LEU A 370 4.45 1.35 -14.54
C LEU A 370 3.76 0.02 -14.24
N GLY A 371 4.41 -0.88 -13.51
CA GLY A 371 3.86 -2.20 -13.19
C GLY A 371 2.66 -2.17 -12.25
N THR A 372 2.48 -1.09 -11.50
CA THR A 372 1.34 -0.92 -10.60
C THR A 372 0.30 0.08 -11.09
N PHE A 373 0.67 1.03 -11.96
CA PHE A 373 -0.23 2.07 -12.47
C PHE A 373 -0.88 1.70 -13.81
N LEU A 374 -0.11 1.14 -14.76
CA LEU A 374 -0.63 0.79 -16.08
C LEU A 374 -1.79 -0.22 -16.05
N PRO A 375 -1.82 -1.22 -15.15
CA PRO A 375 -2.98 -2.11 -15.06
C PRO A 375 -4.28 -1.34 -14.78
N PHE A 376 -4.29 -0.37 -13.86
CA PHE A 376 -5.47 0.44 -13.60
C PHE A 376 -5.84 1.33 -14.78
N LEU A 377 -4.84 1.93 -15.43
CA LEU A 377 -5.07 2.73 -16.63
C LEU A 377 -5.70 1.89 -17.76
N ALA A 378 -5.16 0.71 -18.02
CA ALA A 378 -5.69 -0.21 -19.03
C ALA A 378 -7.11 -0.67 -18.67
N LEU A 379 -7.34 -1.06 -17.42
CA LEU A 379 -8.67 -1.45 -16.93
C LEU A 379 -9.70 -0.33 -17.08
N SER A 380 -9.29 0.91 -16.80
CA SER A 380 -10.15 2.08 -16.93
C SER A 380 -10.46 2.41 -18.39
N LEU A 381 -9.49 2.33 -19.29
CA LEU A 381 -9.65 2.70 -20.71
C LEU A 381 -10.39 1.64 -21.53
N LEU A 382 -10.15 0.36 -21.23
CA LEU A 382 -10.64 -0.75 -22.04
C LEU A 382 -11.94 -1.37 -21.49
N TRP A 383 -12.20 -1.26 -20.18
CA TRP A 383 -13.36 -1.88 -19.52
C TRP A 383 -14.13 -0.93 -18.60
N SER A 384 -13.87 0.37 -18.65
CA SER A 384 -14.53 1.37 -17.80
C SER A 384 -14.50 1.01 -16.31
N ARG A 385 -13.41 0.36 -15.85
CA ARG A 385 -13.28 -0.14 -14.49
C ARG A 385 -13.45 0.98 -13.46
N THR A 386 -14.40 0.82 -12.54
CA THR A 386 -14.53 1.71 -11.38
C THR A 386 -13.28 1.60 -10.51
N SER A 387 -12.66 2.76 -10.27
CA SER A 387 -11.39 2.87 -9.56
C SER A 387 -11.38 4.09 -8.65
N TYR A 388 -10.42 4.13 -7.73
CA TYR A 388 -10.37 5.13 -6.65
C TYR A 388 -8.94 5.59 -6.39
N LEU A 389 -8.78 6.84 -5.95
CA LEU A 389 -7.48 7.45 -5.65
C LEU A 389 -6.60 6.60 -4.72
N TYR A 390 -7.20 5.90 -3.76
CA TYR A 390 -6.45 5.11 -2.78
C TYR A 390 -5.71 3.91 -3.37
N TYR A 391 -6.00 3.50 -4.61
CA TYR A 391 -5.17 2.53 -5.33
C TYR A 391 -3.73 3.03 -5.57
N MET A 392 -3.49 4.34 -5.40
CA MET A 392 -2.13 4.90 -5.35
C MET A 392 -1.28 4.30 -4.23
N VAL A 393 -1.85 3.71 -3.16
CA VAL A 393 -1.09 3.03 -2.09
C VAL A 393 -0.04 2.08 -2.66
N ILE A 394 -0.40 1.25 -3.65
CA ILE A 394 0.54 0.31 -4.26
C ILE A 394 1.45 0.93 -5.32
N VAL A 395 1.11 2.11 -5.85
CA VAL A 395 1.85 2.84 -6.89
C VAL A 395 2.98 3.68 -6.29
N MET A 396 2.72 4.29 -5.14
CA MET A 396 3.60 5.26 -4.50
C MET A 396 5.04 4.81 -4.24
N PRO A 397 5.37 3.54 -3.93
CA PRO A 397 6.77 3.13 -3.74
C PRO A 397 7.67 3.46 -4.92
N GLY A 398 7.16 3.34 -6.15
CA GLY A 398 7.89 3.74 -7.36
C GLY A 398 8.16 5.23 -7.41
N ILE A 399 7.15 6.04 -7.03
CA ILE A 399 7.24 7.50 -6.97
C ILE A 399 8.25 7.94 -5.91
N TYR A 400 8.22 7.37 -4.70
CA TYR A 400 9.18 7.72 -3.65
C TYR A 400 10.63 7.44 -4.09
N LEU A 401 10.88 6.34 -4.79
CA LEU A 401 12.22 6.00 -5.29
C LEU A 401 12.73 7.02 -6.32
N VAL A 402 11.91 7.41 -7.30
CA VAL A 402 12.33 8.37 -8.32
C VAL A 402 12.43 9.80 -7.78
N VAL A 403 11.55 10.18 -6.85
CA VAL A 403 11.60 11.49 -6.18
C VAL A 403 12.84 11.56 -5.29
N ALA A 404 13.14 10.53 -4.50
CA ALA A 404 14.38 10.44 -3.72
C ALA A 404 15.63 10.56 -4.60
N ASP A 405 15.67 9.84 -5.74
CA ASP A 405 16.76 9.94 -6.71
C ASP A 405 16.89 11.34 -7.31
N LEU A 406 15.78 12.02 -7.60
CA LEU A 406 15.76 13.39 -8.13
C LEU A 406 16.38 14.38 -7.14
N VAL A 407 15.88 14.40 -5.90
CA VAL A 407 16.27 15.42 -4.91
C VAL A 407 17.70 15.25 -4.42
N LEU A 408 18.18 14.01 -4.27
CA LEU A 408 19.57 13.74 -3.88
C LEU A 408 20.59 14.07 -4.97
N ARG A 409 20.15 14.18 -6.22
CA ARG A 409 21.00 14.58 -7.36
C ARG A 409 21.05 16.08 -7.58
N ALA A 410 20.29 16.89 -6.86
CA ALA A 410 20.32 18.34 -6.96
C ALA A 410 21.74 18.89 -6.64
N ARG A 411 22.35 19.57 -7.61
CA ARG A 411 23.70 20.15 -7.48
C ARG A 411 23.64 21.68 -7.48
N GLY A 412 24.58 22.31 -6.77
CA GLY A 412 24.64 23.77 -6.61
C GLY A 412 23.88 24.27 -5.38
N ARG A 413 24.23 25.48 -4.92
CA ARG A 413 23.66 26.06 -3.69
C ARG A 413 22.17 26.36 -3.85
N ALA A 414 21.76 26.92 -4.98
CA ALA A 414 20.36 27.26 -5.24
C ALA A 414 19.46 26.01 -5.27
N ALA A 415 19.84 24.97 -6.00
CA ALA A 415 19.06 23.73 -6.07
C ALA A 415 18.93 23.05 -4.69
N ARG A 416 20.00 23.03 -3.88
CA ARG A 416 19.93 22.49 -2.51
C ARG A 416 19.04 23.31 -1.59
N ARG A 417 18.98 24.63 -1.75
CA ARG A 417 18.03 25.49 -1.01
C ARG A 417 16.59 25.11 -1.37
N TRP A 418 16.27 24.98 -2.66
CA TRP A 418 14.93 24.57 -3.09
C TRP A 418 14.56 23.16 -2.61
N VAL A 419 15.50 22.21 -2.62
CA VAL A 419 15.27 20.88 -2.02
C VAL A 419 15.00 20.97 -0.51
N ALA A 420 15.68 21.86 0.21
CA ALA A 420 15.43 22.06 1.63
C ALA A 420 14.04 22.68 1.89
N VAL A 421 13.63 23.67 1.08
CA VAL A 421 12.28 24.25 1.13
C VAL A 421 11.22 23.21 0.83
N TRP A 422 11.41 22.40 -0.21
CA TRP A 422 10.52 21.29 -0.54
C TRP A 422 10.43 20.26 0.58
N ALA A 423 11.57 19.87 1.18
CA ALA A 423 11.58 18.92 2.28
C ALA A 423 10.84 19.48 3.50
N LEU A 424 10.98 20.77 3.81
CA LEU A 424 10.20 21.44 4.84
C LEU A 424 8.69 21.41 4.49
N ALA A 425 8.32 21.67 3.24
CA ALA A 425 6.92 21.59 2.81
C ALA A 425 6.34 20.18 2.97
N VAL A 426 7.11 19.12 2.72
CA VAL A 426 6.68 17.73 2.98
C VAL A 426 6.39 17.51 4.47
N VAL A 427 7.26 17.99 5.36
CA VAL A 427 7.05 17.87 6.82
C VAL A 427 5.86 18.70 7.29
N VAL A 428 5.73 19.94 6.81
CA VAL A 428 4.58 20.80 7.14
C VAL A 428 3.29 20.14 6.67
N ALA A 429 3.25 19.63 5.43
CA ALA A 429 2.09 18.93 4.91
C ALA A 429 1.73 17.72 5.76
N SER A 430 2.70 16.89 6.17
CA SER A 430 2.45 15.70 7.00
C SER A 430 1.87 16.04 8.38
N VAL A 431 2.15 17.24 8.91
CA VAL A 431 1.56 17.73 10.16
C VAL A 431 0.15 18.27 9.91
N LEU A 432 -0.04 19.11 8.89
CA LEU A 432 -1.31 19.78 8.62
C LEU A 432 -2.44 18.81 8.24
N ILE A 433 -2.11 17.75 7.50
CA ILE A 433 -3.10 16.76 7.04
C ILE A 433 -3.17 15.53 7.95
N TYR A 434 -2.52 15.57 9.12
CA TYR A 434 -2.58 14.48 10.07
C TYR A 434 -4.03 14.30 10.57
N PRO A 435 -4.54 13.07 10.80
CA PRO A 435 -5.97 12.86 11.02
C PRO A 435 -6.61 13.53 12.25
N PHE A 436 -5.81 13.99 13.22
CA PHE A 436 -6.26 14.59 14.47
C PHE A 436 -5.87 16.06 14.62
N THR A 437 -5.42 16.69 13.54
CA THR A 437 -5.18 18.14 13.54
C THR A 437 -6.53 18.84 13.38
N PRO A 438 -6.90 19.78 14.27
CA PRO A 438 -8.07 20.62 14.05
C PRO A 438 -7.78 21.50 12.84
N LEU A 439 -8.53 21.31 11.75
CA LEU A 439 -8.54 22.21 10.60
C LEU A 439 -9.48 23.38 10.85
#